data_AF-A0A946WVU5-F1
#
_entry.id   AF-A0A946WVU5-F1
#
_cell.length_a   1.000
_cell.length_b   1.000
_cell.length_c   1.000
_cell.angle_alpha   90.00
_cell.angle_beta   90.00
_cell.angle_gamma   90.00
#
_symmetry.space_group_name_H-M   'P 1'
#
loop_
_entity.id
_entity.type
_entity.pdbx_description
1 polymer ?
#
loop_
_entity_poly.entity_id
_entity_poly.type
_entity_poly.pdbx_seq_one_letter_code
_entity_poly.pdbx_strand_id
1 'polypeptide(L)'
;MNDLVNGNTLVFKVSEQGEIGELNITGDVTNFIADMSDVTLEVVEFIKNNLITFGQSIDSKKGSFVIVSTHQFDENLNIVPTMQEAFDYIEMEEIERQLDF
;
A
#
# COMPACT_ATOMS: atom_id res chain seq x y z
N MET A 1 12.73 -5.88 -0.39
CA MET A 1 13.35 -4.92 -1.33
C MET A 1 12.39 -3.76 -1.38
N ASN A 2 12.86 -2.54 -1.13
CA ASN A 2 12.02 -1.34 -1.11
C ASN A 2 12.47 -0.47 -2.28
N ASP A 3 11.58 -0.24 -3.24
CA ASP A 3 11.90 0.45 -4.48
C ASP A 3 11.04 1.71 -4.58
N LEU A 4 11.69 2.86 -4.80
CA LEU A 4 11.01 4.11 -5.12
C LEU A 4 10.68 4.10 -6.61
N VAL A 5 9.39 4.17 -6.92
CA VAL A 5 8.86 4.17 -8.29
C VAL A 5 8.26 5.55 -8.59
N ASN A 6 8.58 6.09 -9.76
CA ASN A 6 8.11 7.40 -10.25
C ASN A 6 8.37 8.60 -9.31
N GLY A 7 9.21 8.44 -8.28
CA GLY A 7 9.64 9.51 -7.37
C GLY A 7 8.67 9.84 -6.24
N ASN A 8 7.45 9.31 -6.25
CA ASN A 8 6.40 9.58 -5.25
C ASN A 8 5.75 8.32 -4.64
N THR A 9 6.08 7.14 -5.16
CA THR A 9 5.48 5.86 -4.75
C THR A 9 6.53 4.92 -4.19
N LEU A 10 6.35 4.47 -2.95
CA LEU A 10 7.22 3.49 -2.32
C LEU A 10 6.58 2.10 -2.33
N VAL A 11 7.24 1.16 -2.98
CA VAL A 11 6.89 -0.27 -2.87
C VAL A 11 7.72 -0.89 -1.77
N PHE A 12 7.09 -1.61 -0.84
CA PHE A 12 7.77 -2.38 0.18
C PHE A 12 7.14 -3.74 0.36
N LYS A 13 7.95 -4.72 0.77
CA LYS A 13 7.50 -6.09 1.00
C LYS A 13 7.24 -6.33 2.48
N VAL A 14 6.11 -6.95 2.79
CA VAL A 14 5.81 -7.50 4.13
C VAL A 14 6.31 -8.93 4.18
N SER A 15 7.05 -9.29 5.21
CA SER A 15 7.55 -10.66 5.38
C SER A 15 6.41 -11.62 5.71
N GLU A 16 6.65 -12.92 5.57
CA GLU A 16 5.72 -13.97 6.00
C GLU A 16 5.34 -13.87 7.49
N GLN A 17 6.14 -13.17 8.31
CA GLN A 17 5.90 -12.94 9.74
C GLN A 17 5.17 -11.62 10.02
N GLY A 18 4.82 -10.86 8.99
CA GLY A 18 4.15 -9.55 9.13
C GLY A 18 5.13 -8.41 9.44
N GLU A 19 6.42 -8.63 9.26
CA GLU A 19 7.45 -7.64 9.53
C GLU A 19 7.73 -6.81 8.27
N ILE A 20 8.04 -5.53 8.48
CA ILE A 20 8.47 -4.61 7.43
C ILE A 20 9.92 -4.24 7.75
N GLY A 21 10.82 -4.44 6.78
CA GLY A 21 12.19 -3.97 6.90
C GLY A 21 12.28 -2.44 6.97
N GLU A 22 13.44 -1.88 7.28
CA GLU A 22 13.61 -0.42 7.31
C GLU A 22 13.16 0.22 5.99
N LEU A 23 12.16 1.11 6.09
CA LEU A 23 11.69 1.92 4.97
C LEU A 23 12.57 3.16 4.86
N ASN A 24 13.43 3.19 3.84
CA ASN A 24 14.19 4.39 3.51
C ASN A 24 13.30 5.36 2.72
N ILE A 25 12.47 6.10 3.45
CA ILE A 25 11.61 7.12 2.85
C ILE A 25 12.47 8.37 2.61
N THR A 26 12.78 8.64 1.35
CA THR A 26 13.51 9.84 0.92
C THR A 26 12.68 10.60 -0.11
N GLY A 27 12.60 11.93 0.01
CA GLY A 27 11.82 12.77 -0.91
C GLY A 27 10.32 12.85 -0.55
N ASP A 28 9.52 13.27 -1.53
CA ASP A 28 8.08 13.53 -1.37
C ASP A 28 7.24 12.28 -1.68
N VAL A 29 7.52 11.18 -0.97
CA VAL A 29 6.72 9.96 -1.10
C VAL A 29 5.34 10.20 -0.49
N THR A 30 4.31 10.09 -1.32
CA THR A 30 2.90 10.20 -0.92
C THR A 30 2.18 8.87 -1.03
N ASN A 31 2.62 7.99 -1.93
CA ASN A 31 1.93 6.74 -2.21
C ASN A 31 2.75 5.53 -1.76
N PHE A 32 2.04 4.48 -1.36
CA PHE A 32 2.63 3.30 -0.75
C PHE A 32 1.96 2.04 -1.31
N ILE A 33 2.77 1.07 -1.72
CA ILE A 33 2.32 -0.27 -2.08
C ILE A 33 2.96 -1.27 -1.12
N ALA A 34 2.12 -2.01 -0.38
CA ALA A 34 2.56 -3.14 0.42
C ALA A 34 2.41 -4.44 -0.37
N ASP A 35 3.52 -5.06 -0.78
CA ASP A 35 3.52 -6.41 -1.34
C ASP A 35 3.35 -7.43 -0.20
N MET A 36 2.16 -8.03 -0.14
CA MET A 36 1.75 -9.05 0.81
C MET A 36 1.46 -10.39 0.13
N SER A 37 1.98 -10.60 -1.09
CA SER A 37 1.67 -11.79 -1.90
C SER A 37 2.02 -13.12 -1.20
N ASP A 38 2.99 -13.09 -0.28
CA ASP A 38 3.45 -14.26 0.49
C ASP A 38 2.91 -14.30 1.93
N VAL A 39 2.03 -13.37 2.32
CA VAL A 39 1.52 -13.27 3.70
C VAL A 39 0.24 -14.09 3.86
N THR A 40 0.19 -14.93 4.88
CA THR A 40 -0.99 -15.76 5.18
C THR A 40 -2.10 -14.96 5.87
N LEU A 41 -3.34 -15.44 5.76
CA LEU A 41 -4.50 -14.82 6.45
C LEU A 41 -4.32 -14.73 7.97
N GLU A 42 -3.66 -15.69 8.60
CA GLU A 42 -3.39 -15.66 10.04
C GLU A 42 -2.53 -14.45 10.43
N VAL A 43 -1.49 -14.18 9.64
CA VAL A 43 -0.60 -13.04 9.87
C VAL A 43 -1.28 -11.73 9.51
N VAL A 44 -2.10 -11.72 8.44
CA VAL A 44 -2.96 -10.58 8.09
C VAL A 44 -3.82 -10.17 9.29
N GLU A 45 -4.54 -11.10 9.93
CA GLU A 45 -5.38 -10.79 11.09
C GLU A 45 -4.57 -10.18 12.25
N PHE A 46 -3.32 -10.58 12.42
CA PHE A 46 -2.43 -10.02 13.44
C PHE A 46 -2.01 -8.57 13.14
N ILE A 47 -1.75 -8.23 11.87
CA ILE A 47 -1.27 -6.89 11.47
C ILE A 47 -2.35 -5.97 10.91
N LYS A 48 -3.58 -6.46 10.71
CA LYS A 48 -4.69 -5.76 10.06
C LYS A 48 -4.95 -4.36 10.61
N ASN A 49 -5.00 -4.22 11.94
CA ASN A 49 -5.25 -2.92 12.57
C ASN A 49 -4.12 -1.91 12.29
N ASN A 50 -2.87 -2.38 12.16
CA ASN A 50 -1.75 -1.53 11.78
C ASN A 50 -1.87 -1.08 10.32
N LEU A 51 -2.29 -1.97 9.42
CA LEU A 51 -2.54 -1.65 8.01
C LEU A 51 -3.66 -0.61 7.85
N ILE A 52 -4.77 -0.76 8.58
CA ILE A 52 -5.88 0.21 8.60
C ILE A 52 -5.40 1.57 9.11
N THR A 53 -4.69 1.59 10.24
CA THR A 53 -4.16 2.83 10.83
C THR A 53 -3.18 3.52 9.87
N PHE A 54 -2.34 2.73 9.21
CA PHE A 54 -1.40 3.25 8.22
C PHE A 54 -2.15 3.84 7.02
N GLY A 55 -3.09 3.12 6.43
CA GLY A 55 -3.91 3.60 5.31
C GLY A 55 -4.62 4.92 5.60
N GLN A 56 -5.26 5.03 6.76
CA GLN A 56 -5.90 6.29 7.21
C GLN A 56 -4.89 7.46 7.33
N SER A 57 -3.67 7.16 7.80
CA SER A 57 -2.62 8.18 7.90
C SER A 57 -2.13 8.68 6.54
N ILE A 58 -2.18 7.84 5.51
CA ILE A 58 -1.79 8.18 4.14
C ILE A 58 -2.91 8.95 3.44
N ASP A 59 -4.16 8.49 3.58
CA ASP A 59 -5.35 9.17 3.03
C ASP A 59 -5.48 10.61 3.54
N SER A 60 -5.27 10.84 4.85
CA SER A 60 -5.29 12.18 5.45
C SER A 60 -4.26 13.16 4.86
N LYS A 61 -3.23 12.63 4.17
CA LYS A 61 -2.18 13.40 3.48
C LYS A 61 -2.40 13.45 1.96
N LYS A 62 -3.57 13.03 1.47
CA LYS A 62 -3.92 12.90 0.05
C LYS A 62 -3.00 11.94 -0.72
N GLY A 63 -2.46 10.93 -0.03
CA GLY A 63 -1.69 9.85 -0.64
C GLY A 63 -2.52 8.59 -0.83
N SER A 64 -2.00 7.65 -1.61
CA SER A 64 -2.61 6.34 -1.80
C SER A 64 -1.90 5.25 -1.01
N PHE A 65 -2.65 4.37 -0.34
CA PHE A 65 -2.11 3.12 0.21
C PHE A 65 -2.82 1.93 -0.42
N VAL A 66 -2.06 1.06 -1.10
CA VAL A 66 -2.57 -0.12 -1.79
C VAL A 66 -1.82 -1.37 -1.31
N ILE A 67 -2.56 -2.47 -1.17
CA ILE A 67 -2.04 -3.75 -0.70
C ILE A 67 -2.16 -4.77 -1.83
N VAL A 68 -1.06 -5.45 -2.14
CA VAL A 68 -1.06 -6.55 -3.11
C VAL A 68 -1.25 -7.86 -2.36
N SER A 69 -2.42 -8.47 -2.52
CA SER A 69 -2.78 -9.74 -1.91
C SER A 69 -3.90 -10.43 -2.69
N THR A 70 -3.87 -11.75 -2.72
CA THR A 70 -4.95 -12.56 -3.32
C THR A 70 -6.17 -12.68 -2.39
N HIS A 71 -6.09 -12.15 -1.18
CA HIS A 71 -7.15 -12.23 -0.17
C HIS A 71 -7.75 -10.85 0.12
N GLN A 72 -9.07 -10.72 -0.04
CA GLN A 72 -9.81 -9.57 0.47
C GLN A 72 -10.11 -9.77 1.96
N PHE A 73 -9.47 -8.98 2.82
CA PHE A 73 -9.59 -9.12 4.28
C PHE A 73 -10.15 -7.89 5.00
N ASP A 74 -10.27 -6.75 4.32
CA ASP A 74 -10.94 -5.56 4.83
C ASP A 74 -11.55 -4.73 3.70
N GLU A 75 -12.78 -4.24 3.87
CA GLU A 75 -13.48 -3.44 2.86
C GLU A 75 -13.02 -1.98 2.80
N ASN A 76 -12.33 -1.48 3.84
CA ASN A 76 -11.81 -0.11 3.90
C ASN A 76 -10.37 0.00 3.40
N LEU A 77 -9.76 -1.13 2.99
CA LEU A 77 -8.41 -1.16 2.44
C LEU A 77 -8.47 -1.42 0.94
N ASN A 78 -7.63 -0.71 0.20
CA ASN A 78 -7.44 -0.91 -1.22
C ASN A 78 -6.56 -2.14 -1.42
N ILE A 79 -7.19 -3.31 -1.60
CA ILE A 79 -6.51 -4.58 -1.80
C ILE A 79 -6.74 -5.04 -3.23
N VAL A 80 -5.65 -5.34 -3.94
CA VAL A 80 -5.66 -5.77 -5.33
C VAL A 80 -4.80 -7.02 -5.51
N PRO A 81 -5.13 -7.92 -6.46
CA PRO A 81 -4.41 -9.17 -6.59
C PRO A 81 -3.01 -9.05 -7.20
N THR A 82 -2.70 -7.95 -7.91
CA THR A 82 -1.42 -7.82 -8.62
C THR A 82 -0.73 -6.46 -8.41
N MET A 83 0.60 -6.46 -8.53
CA MET A 83 1.40 -5.23 -8.55
C MET A 83 0.97 -4.27 -9.65
N GLN A 84 0.57 -4.80 -10.83
CA GLN A 84 0.11 -3.95 -11.93
C GLN A 84 -1.16 -3.19 -11.55
N GLU A 85 -2.17 -3.87 -11.00
CA GLU A 85 -3.40 -3.21 -10.56
C GLU A 85 -3.13 -2.21 -9.43
N ALA A 86 -2.11 -2.43 -8.60
CA ALA A 86 -1.74 -1.47 -7.57
C ALA A 86 -1.22 -0.17 -8.16
N PHE A 87 -0.42 -0.24 -9.22
CA PHE A 87 -0.01 0.95 -9.96
C PHE A 87 -1.18 1.59 -10.71
N ASP A 88 -2.00 0.80 -11.40
CA ASP A 88 -3.18 1.30 -12.12
C ASP A 88 -4.15 2.04 -11.18
N TYR A 89 -4.34 1.53 -9.95
CA TYR A 89 -5.17 2.16 -8.92
C TYR A 89 -4.60 3.53 -8.49
N ILE A 90 -3.30 3.60 -8.21
CA ILE A 90 -2.64 4.86 -7.81
C ILE A 90 -2.72 5.88 -8.95
N GLU A 91 -2.45 5.47 -10.19
CA GLU A 91 -2.54 6.37 -11.34
C GLU A 91 -3.96 6.93 -11.51
N MET A 92 -4.99 6.09 -11.32
CA MET A 92 -6.38 6.54 -11.38
C MET A 92 -6.71 7.55 -10.28
N GLU A 93 -6.37 7.25 -9.02
CA GLU A 93 -6.59 8.18 -7.91
C GLU A 93 -5.82 9.51 -8.08
N GLU A 94 -4.61 9.47 -8.63
CA GLU A 94 -3.85 10.68 -8.93
C GLU A 94 -4.51 11.54 -10.00
N ILE A 95 -5.09 10.92 -11.03
CA ILE A 95 -5.88 11.64 -12.04
C ILE A 95 -7.12 12.26 -11.39
N GLU A 96 -7.84 11.52 -10.55
CA GLU A 96 -9.04 12.02 -9.83
C GLU A 96 -8.70 13.22 -8.94
N ARG A 97 -7.61 13.12 -8.16
CA ARG A 97 -7.12 14.23 -7.31
C ARG A 97 -6.72 15.47 -8.10
N GLN A 98 -6.12 15.30 -9.27
CA GLN A 98 -5.76 16.44 -10.14
C GLN A 98 -6.97 17.13 -10.76
N LEU A 99 -8.08 16.40 -10.91
CA LEU A 99 -9.34 16.94 -11.42
C LEU A 99 -10.19 17.59 -10.31
N ASP A 100 -9.65 17.75 -9.09
CA ASP A 100 -10.32 18.31 -7.90
C ASP A 100 -11.66 17.60 -7.56
N PHE A 101 -11.74 16.29 -7.82
CA PHE A 101 -12.84 15.45 -7.35
C PHE A 101 -12.57 14.87 -5.96
#